data_AF-A0A5C7A9U7-F1
#
_entry.id   AF-A0A5C7A9U7-F1
#
_cell.length_a   1.000
_cell.length_b   1.000
_cell.length_c   1.000
_cell.angle_alpha   90.00
_cell.angle_beta   90.00
_cell.angle_gamma   90.00
#
_symmetry.space_group_name_H-M   'P 1'
#
loop_
_entity.id
_entity.type
_entity.pdbx_description
1 polymer ?
#
loop_
_entity_poly.entity_id
_entity_poly.type
_entity_poly.pdbx_seq_one_letter_code
_entity_poly.pdbx_strand_id
1 'polypeptide(L)'
;MRLATNNMFDASIATLQRRQQEMQEAQQRLTSGKRVEKASDDPTGAARAERARTSIGQVDASQRALEASRNSMTLAESALGDANELMQQIRETLVAAGNASYSDPERKGLATKIQGLRDQLLAIANRTDGAGGYLFSGQGTSGVPFLDNPVQRDANGARIGGGVGFEGISGSVTTGNLENYPLSVDGRAAWEQARSGNGSFETGPAPNVLTGKASTGYIDSGRVTDPALVTGDSYSIVISGTAPSQTYTVFNESQGHVPVASDNYSGGNTIKFDGMAMTVAGTPSDGDSFSVKPSTADLKLFEVLDRTIESLKTTGRTAPEITQSNLMNLRDVDAVMGNLANVRSQVGEQMNNLDGSESRLQTLKVYNQAEQSAAEDLDMTQGISDFQNQQTGYDAALKTYSMVQRMSLFQYINS
;
A
#
# COMPACT_ATOMS: atom_id res chain seq x y z
N MET A 1 77.42 42.62 22.58
CA MET A 1 76.97 41.26 22.95
C MET A 1 75.62 41.22 23.70
N ARG A 2 75.23 42.23 24.52
CA ARG A 2 73.89 42.28 25.18
C ARG A 2 72.67 42.16 24.25
N LEU A 3 72.72 42.72 23.04
CA LEU A 3 71.63 42.62 22.04
C LEU A 3 71.48 41.20 21.46
N ALA A 4 72.57 40.45 21.34
CA ALA A 4 72.52 39.06 20.87
C ALA A 4 71.93 38.12 21.95
N THR A 5 72.22 38.37 23.22
CA THR A 5 71.70 37.58 24.35
C THR A 5 70.20 37.80 24.59
N ASN A 6 69.70 39.04 24.49
CA ASN A 6 68.25 39.32 24.57
C ASN A 6 67.49 38.64 23.42
N ASN A 7 67.98 38.74 22.18
CA ASN A 7 67.35 38.08 21.04
C ASN A 7 67.32 36.55 21.17
N MET A 8 68.35 35.93 21.76
CA MET A 8 68.37 34.48 22.01
C MET A 8 67.40 34.07 23.13
N PHE A 9 67.26 34.89 24.17
CA PHE A 9 66.32 34.65 25.26
C PHE A 9 64.86 34.76 24.77
N ASP A 10 64.54 35.83 24.05
CA ASP A 10 63.20 36.02 23.49
C ASP A 10 62.84 34.93 22.47
N ALA A 11 63.79 34.51 21.63
CA ALA A 11 63.60 33.40 20.70
C ALA A 11 63.36 32.05 21.42
N SER A 12 64.02 31.84 22.56
CA SER A 12 63.85 30.62 23.36
C SER A 12 62.50 30.57 24.08
N ILE A 13 62.01 31.71 24.59
CA ILE A 13 60.66 31.83 25.17
C ILE A 13 59.60 31.63 24.10
N ALA A 14 59.74 32.28 22.93
CA ALA A 14 58.81 32.10 21.82
C ALA A 14 58.75 30.64 21.34
N THR A 15 59.89 29.94 21.35
CA THR A 15 59.94 28.50 21.04
C THR A 15 59.26 27.65 22.10
N LEU A 16 59.45 27.97 23.39
CA LEU A 16 58.79 27.30 24.51
C LEU A 16 57.27 27.46 24.46
N GLN A 17 56.79 28.68 24.24
CA GLN A 17 55.36 28.98 24.12
C GLN A 17 54.73 28.24 22.94
N ARG A 18 55.41 28.23 21.78
CA ARG A 18 54.97 27.46 20.62
C ARG A 18 54.89 25.95 20.90
N ARG A 19 55.91 25.36 21.54
CA ARG A 19 55.88 23.92 21.87
C ARG A 19 54.86 23.57 22.94
N GLN A 20 54.62 24.47 23.89
CA GLN A 20 53.55 24.32 24.87
C GLN A 20 52.18 24.28 24.18
N GLN A 21 51.96 25.18 23.21
CA GLN A 21 50.74 25.21 22.41
C GLN A 21 50.59 23.94 21.56
N GLU A 22 51.64 23.51 20.85
CA GLU A 22 51.64 22.28 20.05
C GLU A 22 51.33 21.03 20.92
N MET A 23 51.87 20.96 22.14
CA MET A 23 51.56 19.88 23.09
C MET A 23 50.09 19.92 23.55
N GLN A 24 49.57 21.10 23.88
CA GLN A 24 48.17 21.27 24.30
C GLN A 24 47.20 20.87 23.17
N GLU A 25 47.50 21.24 21.93
CA GLU A 25 46.72 20.83 20.76
C GLU A 25 46.77 19.32 20.54
N ALA A 26 47.96 18.70 20.62
CA ALA A 26 48.11 17.25 20.53
C ALA A 26 47.36 16.51 21.64
N GLN A 27 47.40 17.03 22.87
CA GLN A 27 46.62 16.51 23.99
C GLN A 27 45.11 16.61 23.72
N GLN A 28 44.65 17.76 23.21
CA GLN A 28 43.24 17.99 22.92
C GLN A 28 42.72 17.02 21.84
N ARG A 29 43.48 16.81 20.76
CA ARG A 29 43.17 15.83 19.71
C ARG A 29 43.11 14.40 20.24
N LEU A 30 44.04 14.02 21.12
CA LEU A 30 44.02 12.71 21.80
C LEU A 30 42.80 12.55 22.70
N THR A 31 42.45 13.57 23.49
CA THR A 31 41.29 13.49 24.39
C THR A 31 39.96 13.49 23.65
N SER A 32 39.87 14.23 22.53
CA SER A 32 38.66 14.27 21.70
C SER A 32 38.55 13.08 20.74
N GLY A 33 39.67 12.42 20.45
CA GLY A 33 39.79 11.37 19.42
C GLY A 33 39.64 11.89 17.99
N LYS A 34 39.67 13.22 17.79
CA LYS A 34 39.47 13.84 16.48
C LYS A 34 40.74 14.52 15.99
N ARG A 35 41.05 14.29 14.73
CA ARG A 35 42.08 15.02 13.98
C ARG A 35 41.60 16.42 13.64
N VAL A 36 40.32 16.57 13.31
CA VAL A 36 39.69 17.85 12.93
C VAL A 36 38.62 18.19 13.95
N GLU A 37 38.93 19.10 14.88
CA GLU A 37 37.98 19.55 15.90
C GLU A 37 37.33 20.88 15.49
N LYS A 38 38.11 21.78 14.88
CA LYS A 38 37.66 23.08 14.37
C LYS A 38 37.90 23.16 12.87
N ALA A 39 37.07 23.94 12.17
CA ALA A 39 37.23 24.16 10.74
C ALA A 39 38.57 24.81 10.35
N SER A 40 39.24 25.47 11.31
CA SER A 40 40.59 26.02 11.16
C SER A 40 41.68 24.94 11.06
N ASP A 41 41.46 23.74 11.58
CA ASP A 41 42.47 22.69 11.65
C ASP A 41 42.69 22.04 10.28
N ASP A 42 41.59 21.78 9.57
CA ASP A 42 41.57 21.28 8.19
C ASP A 42 40.22 21.67 7.55
N PRO A 43 40.15 22.77 6.78
CA PRO A 43 38.90 23.23 6.20
C PRO A 43 38.31 22.23 5.19
N THR A 44 39.15 21.42 4.55
CA THR A 44 38.70 20.41 3.58
C THR A 44 38.14 19.18 4.25
N GLY A 45 38.79 18.68 5.30
CA GLY A 45 38.31 17.61 6.17
C GLY A 45 37.01 17.99 6.86
N ALA A 46 36.94 19.20 7.44
CA ALA A 46 35.74 19.71 8.07
C ALA A 46 34.55 19.78 7.09
N ALA A 47 34.76 20.27 5.86
CA ALA A 47 33.71 20.32 4.84
C ALA A 47 33.24 18.92 4.37
N ARG A 48 34.13 17.92 4.37
CA ARG A 48 33.75 16.52 4.06
C ARG A 48 32.95 15.90 5.20
N ALA A 49 33.42 16.06 6.44
CA ALA A 49 32.73 15.57 7.63
C ALA A 49 31.33 16.17 7.76
N GLU A 50 31.16 17.47 7.48
CA GLU A 50 29.85 18.13 7.55
C GLU A 50 28.87 17.63 6.49
N ARG A 51 29.36 17.40 5.26
CA ARG A 51 28.55 16.77 4.20
C ARG A 51 28.10 15.37 4.60
N ALA A 52 29.03 14.55 5.11
CA ALA A 52 28.72 13.20 5.58
C ALA A 52 27.70 13.22 6.72
N ARG A 53 27.83 14.13 7.70
CA ARG A 53 26.85 14.33 8.78
C ARG A 53 25.47 14.71 8.27
N THR A 54 25.41 15.64 7.32
CA THR A 54 24.15 16.05 6.68
C THR A 54 23.49 14.85 5.99
N SER A 55 24.26 14.05 5.25
CA SER A 55 23.78 12.83 4.61
C SER A 55 23.31 11.77 5.62
N ILE A 56 24.01 11.58 6.75
CA ILE A 56 23.55 10.70 7.83
C ILE A 56 22.20 11.17 8.38
N GLY A 57 22.04 12.47 8.64
CA GLY A 57 20.77 13.04 9.12
C GLY A 57 19.61 12.82 8.14
N GLN A 58 19.86 12.91 6.83
CA GLN A 58 18.88 12.61 5.78
C GLN A 58 18.53 11.11 5.76
N VAL A 59 19.51 10.23 5.92
CA VAL A 59 19.27 8.78 6.02
C VAL A 59 18.44 8.44 7.26
N ASP A 60 18.74 9.03 8.41
CA ASP A 60 17.97 8.82 9.65
C ASP A 60 16.53 9.32 9.55
N ALA A 61 16.30 10.44 8.85
CA ALA A 61 14.95 10.91 8.53
C ALA A 61 14.21 9.92 7.60
N SER A 62 14.92 9.36 6.61
CA SER A 62 14.35 8.38 5.67
C SER A 62 14.05 7.05 6.35
N GLN A 63 14.89 6.59 7.28
CA GLN A 63 14.64 5.37 8.08
C GLN A 63 13.38 5.50 8.93
N ARG A 64 13.17 6.64 9.60
CA ARG A 64 11.93 6.89 10.38
C ARG A 64 10.68 6.90 9.50
N ALA A 65 10.79 7.49 8.31
CA ALA A 65 9.71 7.51 7.33
C ALA A 65 9.38 6.10 6.80
N LEU A 66 10.40 5.30 6.52
CA LEU A 66 10.26 3.89 6.12
C LEU A 66 9.59 3.06 7.22
N GLU A 67 10.00 3.24 8.47
CA GLU A 67 9.41 2.53 9.61
C GLU A 67 7.92 2.87 9.79
N ALA A 68 7.55 4.15 9.67
CA ALA A 68 6.15 4.57 9.67
C ALA A 68 5.34 3.93 8.54
N SER A 69 5.91 3.86 7.34
CA SER A 69 5.31 3.16 6.19
C SER A 69 5.15 1.66 6.44
N ARG A 70 6.20 0.98 6.93
CA ARG A 70 6.17 -0.45 7.25
C ARG A 70 5.09 -0.77 8.28
N ASN A 71 4.97 0.03 9.33
CA ASN A 71 3.93 -0.14 10.35
C ASN A 71 2.54 0.00 9.74
N SER A 72 2.32 1.02 8.90
CA SER A 72 1.04 1.26 8.23
C SER A 72 0.67 0.14 7.26
N MET A 73 1.64 -0.32 6.44
CA MET A 73 1.43 -1.43 5.50
C MET A 73 1.19 -2.76 6.22
N THR A 74 1.86 -3.02 7.35
CA THR A 74 1.61 -4.22 8.17
C THR A 74 0.19 -4.22 8.73
N LEU A 75 -0.29 -3.07 9.22
CA LEU A 75 -1.66 -2.93 9.72
C LEU A 75 -2.69 -3.09 8.60
N ALA A 76 -2.42 -2.52 7.42
CA ALA A 76 -3.30 -2.66 6.25
C ALA A 76 -3.34 -4.11 5.74
N GLU A 77 -2.20 -4.80 5.69
CA GLU A 77 -2.10 -6.22 5.33
C GLU A 77 -2.93 -7.09 6.28
N SER A 78 -2.81 -6.86 7.60
CA SER A 78 -3.63 -7.56 8.59
C SER A 78 -5.12 -7.27 8.41
N ALA A 79 -5.49 -6.01 8.15
CA ALA A 79 -6.88 -5.62 7.91
C ALA A 79 -7.47 -6.30 6.66
N LEU A 80 -6.71 -6.40 5.57
CA LEU A 80 -7.11 -7.12 4.36
C LEU A 80 -7.21 -8.64 4.61
N GLY A 81 -6.34 -9.19 5.46
CA GLY A 81 -6.44 -10.56 5.95
C GLY A 81 -7.76 -10.83 6.67
N ASP A 82 -8.07 -10.02 7.69
CA ASP A 82 -9.32 -10.10 8.45
C ASP A 82 -10.55 -9.96 7.53
N ALA A 83 -10.50 -9.03 6.57
CA ALA A 83 -11.57 -8.83 5.61
C ALA A 83 -11.82 -10.07 4.74
N ASN A 84 -10.76 -10.72 4.27
CA ASN A 84 -10.86 -11.94 3.46
C ASN A 84 -11.46 -13.10 4.26
N GLU A 85 -11.18 -13.21 5.56
CA GLU A 85 -11.81 -14.20 6.44
C GLU A 85 -13.32 -13.93 6.61
N LEU A 86 -13.72 -12.67 6.82
CA LEU A 86 -15.14 -12.31 6.88
C LEU A 86 -15.86 -12.58 5.55
N MET A 87 -15.23 -12.29 4.43
CA MET A 87 -15.78 -12.60 3.11
C MET A 87 -15.94 -14.10 2.87
N GLN A 88 -15.02 -14.94 3.35
CA GLN A 88 -15.18 -16.40 3.33
C GLN A 88 -16.40 -16.84 4.14
N GLN A 89 -16.62 -16.28 5.34
CA GLN A 89 -17.82 -16.57 6.14
C GLN A 89 -19.12 -16.12 5.46
N ILE A 90 -19.10 -14.99 4.74
CA ILE A 90 -20.22 -14.52 3.93
C ILE A 90 -20.48 -15.50 2.79
N ARG A 91 -19.44 -15.93 2.08
CA ARG A 91 -19.52 -16.92 1.01
C ARG A 91 -20.12 -18.23 1.49
N GLU A 92 -19.66 -18.77 2.61
CA GLU A 92 -20.24 -19.98 3.22
C GLU A 92 -21.73 -19.80 3.56
N THR A 93 -22.08 -18.64 4.11
CA THR A 93 -23.46 -18.31 4.46
C THR A 93 -24.33 -18.18 3.19
N LEU A 94 -23.79 -17.66 2.09
CA LEU A 94 -24.44 -17.61 0.78
C LEU A 94 -24.61 -19.00 0.17
N VAL A 95 -23.61 -19.87 0.23
CA VAL A 95 -23.73 -21.25 -0.23
C VAL A 95 -24.87 -21.96 0.52
N ALA A 96 -24.96 -21.79 1.84
CA ALA A 96 -26.09 -22.28 2.62
C ALA A 96 -27.41 -21.65 2.18
N ALA A 97 -27.43 -20.33 1.93
CA ALA A 97 -28.61 -19.64 1.41
C ALA A 97 -29.04 -20.15 0.03
N GLY A 98 -28.15 -20.74 -0.77
CA GLY A 98 -28.51 -21.38 -2.05
C GLY A 98 -29.38 -22.64 -1.91
N ASN A 99 -29.52 -23.21 -0.70
CA ASN A 99 -30.29 -24.44 -0.49
C ASN A 99 -31.78 -24.22 -0.79
N ALA A 100 -32.34 -25.00 -1.72
CA ALA A 100 -33.73 -24.88 -2.16
C ALA A 100 -34.76 -25.22 -1.06
N SER A 101 -34.39 -26.00 -0.04
CA SER A 101 -35.29 -26.39 1.06
C SER A 101 -35.48 -25.31 2.12
N TYR A 102 -34.70 -24.23 2.09
CA TYR A 102 -34.83 -23.14 3.05
C TYR A 102 -36.05 -22.26 2.77
N SER A 103 -36.83 -22.04 3.82
CA SER A 103 -37.96 -21.14 3.89
C SER A 103 -37.55 -19.66 3.97
N ASP A 104 -38.49 -18.76 3.70
CA ASP A 104 -38.26 -17.31 3.79
C ASP A 104 -37.77 -16.85 5.18
N PRO A 105 -38.32 -17.35 6.32
CA PRO A 105 -37.77 -17.03 7.65
C PRO A 105 -36.32 -17.48 7.85
N GLU A 106 -35.93 -18.66 7.35
CA GLU A 106 -34.56 -19.17 7.46
C GLU A 106 -33.60 -18.30 6.65
N ARG A 107 -33.96 -17.94 5.41
CA ARG A 107 -33.17 -17.02 4.56
C ARG A 107 -33.02 -15.64 5.19
N LYS A 108 -34.08 -15.13 5.84
CA LYS A 108 -34.02 -13.88 6.61
C LYS A 108 -33.04 -13.97 7.78
N GLY A 109 -32.95 -15.12 8.45
CA GLY A 109 -31.95 -15.38 9.49
C GLY A 109 -30.52 -15.29 8.94
N LEU A 110 -30.26 -15.89 7.77
CA LEU A 110 -28.97 -15.78 7.08
C LEU A 110 -28.66 -14.34 6.66
N ALA A 111 -29.67 -13.58 6.21
CA ALA A 111 -29.51 -12.17 5.88
C ALA A 111 -29.06 -11.34 7.10
N THR A 112 -29.59 -11.61 8.29
CA THR A 112 -29.16 -10.97 9.54
C THR A 112 -27.71 -11.33 9.88
N LYS A 113 -27.28 -12.58 9.64
CA LYS A 113 -25.88 -12.98 9.82
C LYS A 113 -24.96 -12.21 8.85
N ILE A 114 -25.30 -12.14 7.56
CA ILE A 114 -24.51 -11.38 6.57
C ILE A 114 -24.48 -9.89 6.93
N GLN A 115 -25.58 -9.33 7.44
CA GLN A 115 -25.61 -7.94 7.91
C GLN A 115 -24.58 -7.69 9.04
N GLY A 116 -24.49 -8.58 10.03
CA GLY A 116 -23.47 -8.46 11.07
C GLY A 116 -22.03 -8.56 10.54
N LEU A 117 -21.78 -9.42 9.55
CA LEU A 117 -20.47 -9.53 8.90
C LEU A 117 -20.14 -8.30 8.04
N ARG A 118 -21.13 -7.73 7.35
CA ARG A 118 -21.01 -6.46 6.61
C ARG A 118 -20.63 -5.32 7.54
N ASP A 119 -21.25 -5.21 8.70
CA ASP A 119 -20.96 -4.14 9.66
C ASP A 119 -19.53 -4.28 10.23
N GLN A 120 -19.07 -5.52 10.46
CA GLN A 120 -17.67 -5.79 10.83
C GLN A 120 -16.70 -5.43 9.69
N LEU A 121 -17.02 -5.75 8.43
CA LEU A 121 -16.23 -5.35 7.27
C LEU A 121 -16.13 -3.82 7.13
N LEU A 122 -17.21 -3.09 7.41
CA LEU A 122 -17.21 -1.63 7.41
C LEU A 122 -16.26 -1.08 8.49
N ALA A 123 -16.23 -1.69 9.67
CA ALA A 123 -15.27 -1.34 10.71
C ALA A 123 -13.82 -1.61 10.28
N ILE A 124 -13.55 -2.67 9.51
CA ILE A 124 -12.23 -2.95 8.94
C ILE A 124 -11.85 -1.92 7.87
N ALA A 125 -12.76 -1.60 6.95
CA ALA A 125 -12.54 -0.59 5.92
C ALA A 125 -12.25 0.81 6.52
N ASN A 126 -12.77 1.07 7.72
CA ASN A 126 -12.54 2.29 8.49
C ASN A 126 -11.50 2.12 9.63
N ARG A 127 -10.59 1.14 9.54
CA ARG A 127 -9.55 0.93 10.55
C ARG A 127 -8.54 2.09 10.56
N THR A 128 -8.18 2.54 11.76
CA THR A 128 -7.26 3.66 11.97
C THR A 128 -5.80 3.21 11.94
N ASP A 129 -4.90 4.14 11.62
CA ASP A 129 -3.44 3.93 11.63
C ASP A 129 -2.80 4.11 13.02
N GLY A 130 -3.58 4.51 14.03
CA GLY A 130 -3.11 4.83 15.39
C GLY A 130 -2.44 6.22 15.53
N ALA A 131 -2.19 6.92 14.43
CA ALA A 131 -1.61 8.27 14.37
C ALA A 131 -2.67 9.36 14.06
N GLY A 132 -3.94 8.98 13.98
CA GLY A 132 -5.07 9.89 13.74
C GLY A 132 -5.60 9.87 12.30
N GLY A 133 -5.04 9.01 11.44
CA GLY A 133 -5.52 8.74 10.09
C GLY A 133 -6.20 7.37 9.96
N TYR A 134 -6.55 7.02 8.73
CA TYR A 134 -7.16 5.74 8.37
C TYR A 134 -6.31 5.00 7.33
N LEU A 135 -6.23 3.68 7.48
CA LEU A 135 -5.41 2.81 6.64
C LEU A 135 -5.86 2.84 5.16
N PHE A 136 -7.17 2.96 4.91
CA PHE A 136 -7.77 2.94 3.58
C PHE A 136 -8.27 4.32 3.12
N SER A 137 -7.69 5.41 3.62
CA SER A 137 -8.11 6.78 3.29
C SER A 137 -7.63 7.31 1.94
N GLY A 138 -6.82 6.54 1.21
CA GLY A 138 -6.21 6.99 -0.03
C GLY A 138 -5.21 8.14 0.18
N GLN A 139 -5.28 9.21 -0.63
CA GLN A 139 -4.37 10.38 -0.54
C GLN A 139 -4.63 11.33 0.66
N GLY A 140 -5.41 10.91 1.64
CA GLY A 140 -5.62 11.65 2.88
C GLY A 140 -6.97 12.35 2.89
N THR A 141 -7.91 11.73 3.59
CA THR A 141 -9.10 12.40 4.13
C THR A 141 -8.98 12.41 5.64
N SER A 142 -9.25 13.56 6.26
CA SER A 142 -9.28 13.68 7.73
C SER A 142 -10.54 13.05 8.34
N GLY A 143 -11.52 12.68 7.49
CA GLY A 143 -12.77 12.05 7.87
C GLY A 143 -12.74 10.53 7.75
N VAL A 144 -13.81 9.89 8.23
CA VAL A 144 -14.04 8.44 8.04
C VAL A 144 -14.12 8.16 6.53
N PRO A 145 -13.32 7.24 5.97
CA PRO A 145 -13.23 7.05 4.52
C PRO A 145 -14.48 6.41 3.91
N PHE A 146 -15.16 5.52 4.65
CA PHE A 146 -16.37 4.85 4.19
C PHE A 146 -17.56 5.28 5.06
N LEU A 147 -18.49 6.04 4.46
CA LEU A 147 -19.71 6.48 5.10
C LEU A 147 -20.89 5.62 4.65
N ASP A 148 -21.63 5.07 5.62
CA ASP A 148 -22.85 4.31 5.34
C ASP A 148 -24.06 5.27 5.28
N ASN A 149 -24.41 5.67 4.06
CA ASN A 149 -25.55 6.53 3.84
C ASN A 149 -26.85 5.72 3.85
N PRO A 150 -27.95 6.25 4.42
CA PRO A 150 -29.23 5.54 4.43
C PRO A 150 -29.66 5.20 3.01
N VAL A 151 -30.04 3.93 2.79
CA VAL A 151 -30.51 3.43 1.50
C VAL A 151 -31.75 4.22 1.08
N GLN A 152 -31.67 4.87 -0.08
CA GLN A 152 -32.77 5.62 -0.68
C GLN A 152 -33.58 4.70 -1.59
N ARG A 153 -34.91 4.79 -1.50
CA ARG A 153 -35.84 3.95 -2.26
C ARG A 153 -36.84 4.81 -3.03
N ASP A 154 -37.21 4.37 -4.22
CA ASP A 154 -38.31 4.98 -4.98
C ASP A 154 -39.68 4.57 -4.42
N ALA A 155 -40.74 5.10 -5.03
CA ALA A 155 -42.13 4.79 -4.67
C ALA A 155 -42.50 3.31 -4.86
N ASN A 156 -41.73 2.56 -5.66
CA ASN A 156 -41.92 1.14 -5.91
C ASN A 156 -41.03 0.28 -4.99
N GLY A 157 -40.30 0.90 -4.06
CA GLY A 157 -39.40 0.24 -3.13
C GLY A 157 -38.04 -0.14 -3.73
N ALA A 158 -37.77 0.16 -5.00
CA ALA A 158 -36.48 -0.11 -5.62
C ALA A 158 -35.41 0.85 -5.07
N ARG A 159 -34.20 0.34 -4.84
CA ARG A 159 -33.08 1.16 -4.39
C ARG A 159 -32.65 2.12 -5.51
N ILE A 160 -32.61 3.41 -5.19
CA ILE A 160 -32.21 4.50 -6.10
C ILE A 160 -30.94 5.23 -5.65
N GLY A 161 -30.42 4.91 -4.47
CA GLY A 161 -29.20 5.50 -3.94
C GLY A 161 -28.89 5.06 -2.51
N GLY A 162 -27.88 5.68 -1.91
CA GLY A 162 -27.40 5.36 -0.55
C GLY A 162 -26.52 4.10 -0.50
N GLY A 163 -26.22 3.64 0.71
CA GLY A 163 -25.23 2.61 1.00
C GLY A 163 -23.84 3.17 1.30
N VAL A 164 -22.87 2.29 1.48
CA VAL A 164 -21.49 2.69 1.79
C VAL A 164 -20.83 3.28 0.55
N GLY A 165 -20.31 4.50 0.67
CA GLY A 165 -19.53 5.18 -0.35
C GLY A 165 -18.18 5.64 0.17
N PHE A 166 -17.17 5.64 -0.71
CA PHE A 166 -15.85 6.19 -0.42
C PHE A 166 -15.81 7.73 -0.53
N GLU A 167 -15.57 8.39 0.60
CA GLU A 167 -15.43 9.84 0.77
C GLU A 167 -13.95 10.26 0.92
N GLY A 168 -13.11 9.73 0.02
CA GLY A 168 -11.68 10.02 -0.03
C GLY A 168 -11.18 10.30 -1.45
N ILE A 169 -9.90 10.66 -1.54
CA ILE A 169 -9.20 10.86 -2.81
C ILE A 169 -8.40 9.60 -3.12
N SER A 170 -8.53 9.06 -4.34
CA SER A 170 -7.76 7.90 -4.79
C SER A 170 -6.25 8.14 -4.74
N GLY A 171 -5.47 7.07 -4.59
CA GLY A 171 -4.01 7.07 -4.40
C GLY A 171 -3.58 6.82 -2.95
N SER A 172 -2.37 7.22 -2.57
CA SER A 172 -1.82 7.01 -1.21
C SER A 172 -1.15 8.26 -0.66
N VAL A 173 -1.22 8.49 0.65
CA VAL A 173 -0.37 9.48 1.33
C VAL A 173 1.06 8.96 1.30
N THR A 174 2.03 9.83 1.00
CA THR A 174 3.44 9.47 0.97
C THR A 174 4.27 10.31 1.94
N THR A 175 5.42 9.79 2.35
CA THR A 175 6.40 10.54 3.14
C THR A 175 7.06 11.61 2.26
N GLY A 176 7.16 12.86 2.72
CA GLY A 176 7.75 13.98 1.95
C GLY A 176 9.28 13.97 1.79
N ASN A 177 9.91 12.79 1.80
CA ASN A 177 11.35 12.60 1.69
C ASN A 177 11.74 12.20 0.24
N LEU A 178 13.04 12.06 -0.07
CA LEU A 178 13.52 11.68 -1.41
C LEU A 178 12.93 10.35 -1.94
N GLU A 179 12.66 9.40 -1.04
CA GLU A 179 11.92 8.17 -1.36
C GLU A 179 10.51 8.31 -0.75
N ASN A 180 9.50 8.53 -1.60
CA ASN A 180 8.10 8.68 -1.21
C ASN A 180 7.51 7.33 -0.78
N TYR A 181 7.55 6.99 0.51
CA TYR A 181 6.96 5.75 1.02
C TYR A 181 5.47 5.91 1.34
N PRO A 182 4.59 4.95 0.96
CA PRO A 182 3.16 5.06 1.21
C PRO A 182 2.81 4.84 2.69
N LEU A 183 1.90 5.66 3.21
CA LEU A 183 1.39 5.60 4.57
C LEU A 183 -0.07 5.12 4.62
N SER A 184 -0.68 4.91 3.46
CA SER A 184 -2.07 4.45 3.33
C SER A 184 -2.23 3.61 2.07
N VAL A 185 -3.31 2.85 2.03
CA VAL A 185 -3.77 2.08 0.87
C VAL A 185 -4.94 2.81 0.22
N ASP A 186 -5.06 2.70 -1.10
CA ASP A 186 -6.22 3.23 -1.82
C ASP A 186 -7.47 2.42 -1.47
N GLY A 187 -8.33 2.99 -0.62
CA GLY A 187 -9.58 2.35 -0.22
C GLY A 187 -10.54 2.14 -1.38
N ARG A 188 -10.59 3.06 -2.35
CA ARG A 188 -11.46 2.87 -3.52
C ARG A 188 -11.03 1.66 -4.32
N ALA A 189 -9.72 1.50 -4.54
CA ALA A 189 -9.17 0.33 -5.21
C ALA A 189 -9.49 -0.97 -4.47
N ALA A 190 -9.38 -0.96 -3.14
CA ALA A 190 -9.64 -2.14 -2.31
C ALA A 190 -11.13 -2.54 -2.28
N TRP A 191 -12.03 -1.58 -2.12
CA TRP A 191 -13.42 -1.84 -1.70
C TRP A 191 -14.47 -1.53 -2.78
N GLU A 192 -14.16 -0.71 -3.79
CA GLU A 192 -15.13 -0.20 -4.78
C GLU A 192 -14.80 -0.54 -6.25
N GLN A 193 -13.65 -1.14 -6.55
CA GLN A 193 -13.16 -1.32 -7.94
C GLN A 193 -12.94 -2.78 -8.34
N ALA A 194 -13.67 -3.72 -7.72
CA ALA A 194 -13.64 -5.09 -8.21
C ALA A 194 -14.22 -5.17 -9.63
N ARG A 195 -13.75 -6.14 -10.42
CA ARG A 195 -14.30 -6.39 -11.76
C ARG A 195 -15.60 -7.19 -11.65
N SER A 196 -16.66 -6.73 -12.31
CA SER A 196 -17.95 -7.42 -12.34
C SER A 196 -17.93 -8.71 -13.18
N GLY A 197 -18.91 -9.58 -12.97
CA GLY A 197 -19.08 -10.78 -13.79
C GLY A 197 -18.00 -11.83 -13.58
N ASN A 198 -17.61 -12.49 -14.67
CA ASN A 198 -16.50 -13.45 -14.68
C ASN A 198 -15.13 -12.79 -14.95
N GLY A 199 -15.05 -11.46 -14.81
CA GLY A 199 -13.87 -10.64 -15.11
C GLY A 199 -13.76 -10.18 -16.58
N SER A 200 -14.50 -10.81 -17.50
CA SER A 200 -14.59 -10.39 -18.92
C SER A 200 -15.98 -9.84 -19.26
N PHE A 201 -17.03 -10.54 -18.83
CA PHE A 201 -18.41 -10.12 -18.98
C PHE A 201 -19.25 -10.54 -17.78
N GLU A 202 -20.39 -9.89 -17.61
CA GLU A 202 -21.40 -10.18 -16.61
C GLU A 202 -22.68 -10.69 -17.27
N THR A 203 -23.23 -11.78 -16.75
CA THR A 203 -24.55 -12.29 -17.12
C THR A 203 -25.57 -12.01 -16.03
N GLY A 204 -26.84 -11.85 -16.41
CA GLY A 204 -27.92 -11.68 -15.45
C GLY A 204 -29.30 -11.81 -16.08
N PRO A 205 -30.35 -12.01 -15.28
CA PRO A 205 -31.72 -12.06 -15.77
C PRO A 205 -32.13 -10.68 -16.27
N ALA A 206 -32.93 -10.63 -17.33
CA ALA A 206 -33.65 -9.45 -17.75
C ALA A 206 -35.16 -9.72 -17.69
N PRO A 207 -36.01 -8.68 -17.62
CA PRO A 207 -37.46 -8.85 -17.67
C PRO A 207 -37.88 -9.58 -18.95
N ASN A 208 -38.84 -10.49 -18.83
CA ASN A 208 -39.42 -11.18 -19.98
C ASN A 208 -39.97 -10.13 -20.97
N VAL A 209 -39.58 -10.23 -22.24
CA VAL A 209 -39.86 -9.20 -23.26
C VAL A 209 -41.34 -9.07 -23.62
N LEU A 210 -42.16 -10.08 -23.29
CA LEU A 210 -43.59 -10.10 -23.57
C LEU A 210 -44.41 -9.64 -22.35
N THR A 211 -43.99 -10.03 -21.15
CA THR A 211 -44.80 -9.84 -19.93
C THR A 211 -44.24 -8.79 -18.97
N GLY A 212 -42.96 -8.39 -19.13
CA GLY A 212 -42.24 -7.52 -18.21
C GLY A 212 -41.96 -8.14 -16.82
N LYS A 213 -42.29 -9.42 -16.61
CA LYS A 213 -42.07 -10.13 -15.34
C LYS A 213 -40.66 -10.71 -15.25
N ALA A 214 -40.27 -11.16 -14.06
CA ALA A 214 -39.01 -11.89 -13.88
C ALA A 214 -38.99 -13.16 -14.75
N SER A 215 -37.82 -13.43 -15.35
CA SER A 215 -37.61 -14.63 -16.15
C SER A 215 -37.75 -15.90 -15.32
N THR A 216 -38.30 -16.95 -15.92
CA THR A 216 -38.56 -18.25 -15.28
C THR A 216 -37.41 -19.25 -15.43
N GLY A 217 -36.42 -18.93 -16.27
CA GLY A 217 -35.10 -19.58 -16.31
C GLY A 217 -34.03 -18.78 -15.55
N TYR A 218 -32.85 -19.36 -15.42
CA TYR A 218 -31.66 -18.69 -14.87
C TYR A 218 -30.44 -18.96 -15.75
N ILE A 219 -29.48 -18.03 -15.73
CA ILE A 219 -28.25 -18.04 -16.52
C ILE A 219 -27.03 -18.19 -15.60
N ASP A 220 -26.08 -19.03 -15.99
CA ASP A 220 -24.79 -19.15 -15.32
C ASP A 220 -23.90 -17.91 -15.55
N SER A 221 -22.75 -17.82 -14.89
CA SER A 221 -21.82 -16.71 -15.04
C SER A 221 -21.08 -16.68 -16.40
N GLY A 222 -21.26 -17.70 -17.23
CA GLY A 222 -20.53 -17.90 -18.47
C GLY A 222 -19.01 -18.01 -18.31
N ARG A 223 -18.34 -18.22 -19.43
CA ARG A 223 -16.88 -18.21 -19.57
C ARG A 223 -16.45 -17.72 -20.95
N VAL A 224 -15.24 -17.19 -21.04
CA VAL A 224 -14.59 -16.94 -22.32
C VAL A 224 -14.01 -18.26 -22.85
N THR A 225 -14.35 -18.60 -24.09
CA THR A 225 -13.85 -19.78 -24.81
C THR A 225 -12.80 -19.42 -25.86
N ASP A 226 -12.90 -18.24 -26.46
CA ASP A 226 -11.91 -17.70 -27.38
C ASP A 226 -11.76 -16.18 -27.14
N PRO A 227 -10.68 -15.74 -26.47
CA PRO A 227 -10.45 -14.32 -26.20
C PRO A 227 -10.32 -13.45 -27.44
N ALA A 228 -9.92 -14.00 -28.59
CA ALA A 228 -9.71 -13.22 -29.82
C ALA A 228 -11.03 -12.77 -30.46
N LEU A 229 -12.15 -13.41 -30.11
CA LEU A 229 -13.48 -13.14 -30.65
C LEU A 229 -14.35 -12.26 -29.73
N VAL A 230 -13.90 -11.98 -28.51
CA VAL A 230 -14.65 -11.15 -27.56
C VAL A 230 -14.64 -9.70 -28.03
N THR A 231 -15.81 -9.17 -28.33
CA THR A 231 -16.02 -7.84 -28.92
C THR A 231 -16.05 -6.71 -27.89
N GLY A 232 -16.43 -7.01 -26.65
CA GLY A 232 -16.76 -5.99 -25.63
C GLY A 232 -18.12 -5.34 -25.84
N ASP A 233 -19.00 -5.94 -26.64
CA ASP A 233 -20.37 -5.47 -26.82
C ASP A 233 -21.33 -5.97 -25.72
N SER A 234 -22.49 -5.30 -25.60
CA SER A 234 -23.60 -5.79 -24.78
C SER A 234 -24.54 -6.62 -25.63
N TYR A 235 -25.08 -7.70 -25.05
CA TYR A 235 -25.99 -8.62 -25.72
C TYR A 235 -27.22 -8.94 -24.87
N SER A 236 -28.30 -9.35 -25.54
CA SER A 236 -29.42 -10.02 -24.91
C SER A 236 -29.66 -11.39 -25.53
N ILE A 237 -30.06 -12.35 -24.71
CA ILE A 237 -30.46 -13.70 -25.14
C ILE A 237 -31.94 -13.80 -24.86
N VAL A 238 -32.74 -14.03 -25.89
CA VAL A 238 -34.19 -14.20 -25.79
C VAL A 238 -34.56 -15.63 -26.11
N ILE A 239 -35.29 -16.27 -25.22
CA ILE A 239 -35.91 -17.58 -25.44
C ILE A 239 -37.28 -17.37 -26.09
N SER A 240 -37.57 -18.11 -27.16
CA SER A 240 -38.82 -18.01 -27.89
C SER A 240 -39.48 -19.37 -28.09
N GLY A 241 -40.81 -19.37 -28.12
CA GLY A 241 -41.64 -20.55 -28.30
C GLY A 241 -41.90 -21.34 -27.02
N THR A 242 -42.53 -22.49 -27.18
CA THR A 242 -42.96 -23.37 -26.08
C THR A 242 -42.21 -24.70 -26.12
N ALA A 243 -41.91 -25.24 -24.93
CA ALA A 243 -41.25 -26.52 -24.82
C ALA A 243 -42.07 -27.65 -25.49
N PRO A 244 -41.43 -28.61 -26.19
CA PRO A 244 -39.98 -28.79 -26.33
C PRO A 244 -39.35 -28.06 -27.53
N SER A 245 -40.12 -27.32 -28.33
CA SER A 245 -39.67 -26.72 -29.60
C SER A 245 -39.24 -25.25 -29.43
N GLN A 246 -38.48 -24.97 -28.38
CA GLN A 246 -37.99 -23.61 -28.10
C GLN A 246 -36.76 -23.29 -28.97
N THR A 247 -36.55 -22.01 -29.22
CA THR A 247 -35.32 -21.47 -29.84
C THR A 247 -34.73 -20.39 -28.95
N TYR A 248 -33.43 -20.14 -29.07
CA TYR A 248 -32.83 -18.92 -28.54
C TYR A 248 -32.39 -18.02 -29.69
N THR A 249 -32.43 -16.70 -29.45
CA THR A 249 -31.79 -15.71 -30.32
C THR A 249 -30.95 -14.79 -29.46
N VAL A 250 -29.72 -14.55 -29.90
CA VAL A 250 -28.80 -13.60 -29.28
C VAL A 250 -28.80 -12.32 -30.11
N PHE A 251 -29.07 -11.20 -29.47
CA PHE A 251 -29.04 -9.88 -30.07
C PHE A 251 -27.84 -9.10 -29.54
N ASN A 252 -27.14 -8.41 -30.43
CA ASN A 252 -26.12 -7.43 -30.07
C ASN A 252 -26.81 -6.06 -29.84
N GLU A 253 -26.84 -5.62 -28.60
CA GLU A 253 -27.45 -4.36 -28.17
C GLU A 253 -26.60 -3.14 -28.53
N SER A 254 -25.27 -3.29 -28.56
CA SER A 254 -24.36 -2.23 -28.98
C SER A 254 -24.56 -1.85 -30.45
N GLN A 255 -24.99 -2.80 -31.27
CA GLN A 255 -25.18 -2.62 -32.72
C GLN A 255 -26.63 -2.34 -33.12
N GLY A 256 -27.48 -1.96 -32.17
CA GLY A 256 -28.89 -1.63 -32.44
C GLY A 256 -29.80 -2.85 -32.47
N HIS A 257 -29.59 -3.78 -31.53
CA HIS A 257 -30.42 -4.98 -31.33
C HIS A 257 -30.44 -5.91 -32.56
N VAL A 258 -29.26 -6.19 -33.13
CA VAL A 258 -29.11 -7.02 -34.33
C VAL A 258 -28.90 -8.49 -33.93
N PRO A 259 -29.61 -9.47 -34.54
CA PRO A 259 -29.41 -10.87 -34.23
C PRO A 259 -28.04 -11.36 -34.72
N VAL A 260 -27.25 -11.97 -33.82
CA VAL A 260 -25.88 -12.47 -34.09
C VAL A 260 -25.76 -13.99 -34.01
N ALA A 261 -26.65 -14.65 -33.26
CA ALA A 261 -26.71 -16.11 -33.19
C ALA A 261 -28.14 -16.57 -32.90
N SER A 262 -28.55 -17.71 -33.46
CA SER A 262 -29.83 -18.34 -33.14
C SER A 262 -29.74 -19.84 -33.40
N ASP A 263 -30.33 -20.63 -32.51
CA ASP A 263 -30.45 -22.09 -32.65
C ASP A 263 -31.62 -22.61 -31.80
N ASN A 264 -31.91 -23.90 -31.91
CA ASN A 264 -32.84 -24.60 -31.04
C ASN A 264 -32.35 -24.52 -29.59
N TYR A 265 -33.28 -24.21 -28.68
CA TYR A 265 -33.04 -24.23 -27.25
C TYR A 265 -33.54 -25.55 -26.66
N SER A 266 -32.65 -26.22 -25.93
CA SER A 266 -33.05 -27.25 -24.99
C SER A 266 -32.42 -26.96 -23.63
N GLY A 267 -33.20 -27.16 -22.56
CA GLY A 267 -32.82 -26.75 -21.21
C GLY A 267 -31.44 -27.26 -20.79
N GLY A 268 -30.56 -26.34 -20.36
CA GLY A 268 -29.21 -26.67 -19.91
C GLY A 268 -28.16 -26.78 -21.01
N ASN A 269 -28.50 -26.53 -22.29
CA ASN A 269 -27.49 -26.46 -23.34
C ASN A 269 -26.62 -25.20 -23.22
N THR A 270 -25.35 -25.35 -23.57
CA THR A 270 -24.41 -24.22 -23.68
C THR A 270 -24.69 -23.41 -24.93
N ILE A 271 -25.03 -22.14 -24.75
CA ILE A 271 -25.14 -21.13 -25.79
C ILE A 271 -23.74 -20.55 -26.05
N LYS A 272 -23.33 -20.50 -27.31
CA LYS A 272 -22.01 -19.98 -27.72
C LYS A 272 -22.15 -18.96 -28.84
N PHE A 273 -21.45 -17.84 -28.71
CA PHE A 273 -21.35 -16.77 -29.70
C PHE A 273 -20.17 -15.86 -29.34
N ASP A 274 -19.55 -15.21 -30.33
CA ASP A 274 -18.51 -14.18 -30.15
C ASP A 274 -17.43 -14.53 -29.09
N GLY A 275 -16.95 -15.78 -29.14
CA GLY A 275 -15.91 -16.28 -28.22
C GLY A 275 -16.38 -16.56 -26.79
N MET A 276 -17.66 -16.35 -26.47
CA MET A 276 -18.27 -16.55 -25.16
C MET A 276 -19.12 -17.83 -25.12
N ALA A 277 -19.22 -18.43 -23.94
CA ALA A 277 -20.09 -19.57 -23.69
C ALA A 277 -20.81 -19.42 -22.34
N MET A 278 -22.10 -19.70 -22.31
CA MET A 278 -22.93 -19.64 -21.09
C MET A 278 -24.10 -20.62 -21.19
N THR A 279 -24.75 -20.89 -20.06
CA THR A 279 -25.81 -21.89 -19.97
C THR A 279 -27.05 -21.26 -19.37
N VAL A 280 -28.18 -21.38 -20.07
CA VAL A 280 -29.52 -21.06 -19.51
C VAL A 280 -30.19 -22.36 -19.09
N ALA A 281 -30.57 -22.43 -17.82
CA ALA A 281 -31.18 -23.59 -17.21
C ALA A 281 -32.51 -23.24 -16.50
N GLY A 282 -33.17 -24.26 -15.95
CA GLY A 282 -34.55 -24.16 -15.46
C GLY A 282 -35.56 -24.44 -16.57
N THR A 283 -36.73 -23.82 -16.47
CA THR A 283 -37.84 -23.97 -17.42
C THR A 283 -38.22 -22.60 -17.97
N PRO A 284 -37.37 -21.97 -18.80
CA PRO A 284 -37.68 -20.65 -19.32
C PRO A 284 -38.95 -20.68 -20.19
N SER A 285 -39.70 -19.59 -20.11
CA SER A 285 -40.95 -19.38 -20.83
C SER A 285 -40.69 -18.55 -22.09
N ASP A 286 -41.68 -18.52 -22.98
CA ASP A 286 -41.64 -17.67 -24.18
C ASP A 286 -41.41 -16.20 -23.78
N GLY A 287 -40.43 -15.57 -24.41
CA GLY A 287 -40.02 -14.19 -24.14
C GLY A 287 -39.08 -14.01 -22.95
N ASP A 288 -38.66 -15.07 -22.25
CA ASP A 288 -37.65 -14.92 -21.19
C ASP A 288 -36.36 -14.38 -21.77
N SER A 289 -35.74 -13.42 -21.07
CA SER A 289 -34.56 -12.74 -21.57
C SER A 289 -33.44 -12.67 -20.52
N PHE A 290 -32.21 -12.70 -21.02
CA PHE A 290 -30.99 -12.65 -20.22
C PHE A 290 -30.02 -11.65 -20.83
N SER A 291 -29.39 -10.85 -19.98
CA SER A 291 -28.41 -9.86 -20.40
C SER A 291 -26.99 -10.42 -20.30
N VAL A 292 -26.13 -10.01 -21.23
CA VAL A 292 -24.68 -10.23 -21.21
C VAL A 292 -24.04 -8.87 -21.43
N LYS A 293 -23.34 -8.34 -20.42
CA LYS A 293 -22.73 -7.01 -20.47
C LYS A 293 -21.22 -7.11 -20.29
N PRO A 294 -20.42 -6.22 -20.88
CA PRO A 294 -18.98 -6.17 -20.60
C PRO A 294 -18.69 -5.99 -19.11
N SER A 295 -17.61 -6.60 -18.63
CA SER A 295 -17.16 -6.43 -17.25
C SER A 295 -16.61 -5.02 -17.03
N THR A 296 -16.98 -4.42 -15.92
CA THR A 296 -16.58 -3.08 -15.48
C THR A 296 -15.89 -3.15 -14.12
N ALA A 297 -14.98 -2.21 -13.85
CA ALA A 297 -14.22 -2.14 -12.60
C ALA A 297 -14.87 -1.18 -11.58
N ASP A 298 -16.16 -1.36 -11.36
CA ASP A 298 -17.02 -0.53 -10.50
C ASP A 298 -17.86 -1.37 -9.52
N LEU A 299 -17.54 -2.66 -9.38
CA LEU A 299 -18.23 -3.54 -8.45
C LEU A 299 -17.81 -3.18 -7.01
N LYS A 300 -18.75 -2.63 -6.26
CA LYS A 300 -18.55 -2.22 -4.86
C LYS A 300 -18.91 -3.33 -3.89
N LEU A 301 -17.98 -3.66 -2.99
CA LEU A 301 -18.16 -4.74 -2.01
C LEU A 301 -19.43 -4.54 -1.18
N PHE A 302 -19.62 -3.37 -0.60
CA PHE A 302 -20.77 -3.12 0.26
C PHE A 302 -22.09 -3.10 -0.52
N GLU A 303 -22.09 -2.69 -1.79
CA GLU A 303 -23.27 -2.79 -2.64
C GLU A 303 -23.64 -4.24 -2.94
N VAL A 304 -22.66 -5.10 -3.19
CA VAL A 304 -22.86 -6.56 -3.36
C VAL A 304 -23.47 -7.17 -2.09
N LEU A 305 -22.97 -6.79 -0.91
CA LEU A 305 -23.50 -7.27 0.36
C LEU A 305 -24.90 -6.74 0.64
N ASP A 306 -25.17 -5.47 0.35
CA ASP A 306 -26.50 -4.87 0.53
C ASP A 306 -27.54 -5.52 -0.37
N ARG A 307 -27.20 -5.73 -1.66
CA ARG A 307 -28.04 -6.45 -2.61
C ARG A 307 -28.26 -7.90 -2.18
N THR A 308 -27.23 -8.54 -1.62
CA THR A 308 -27.33 -9.90 -1.07
C THR A 308 -28.33 -9.94 0.10
N ILE A 309 -28.16 -9.07 1.09
CA ILE A 309 -29.03 -8.96 2.27
C ILE A 309 -30.48 -8.68 1.84
N GLU A 310 -30.67 -7.77 0.89
CA GLU A 310 -31.97 -7.44 0.34
C GLU A 310 -32.63 -8.65 -0.34
N SER A 311 -31.90 -9.31 -1.25
CA SER A 311 -32.41 -10.49 -1.95
C SER A 311 -32.86 -11.57 -0.96
N LEU A 312 -32.09 -11.83 0.10
CA LEU A 312 -32.42 -12.83 1.12
C LEU A 312 -33.62 -12.45 2.00
N LYS A 313 -33.89 -11.14 2.16
CA LYS A 313 -35.06 -10.64 2.91
C LYS A 313 -36.34 -10.60 2.07
N THR A 314 -36.25 -10.62 0.75
CA THR A 314 -37.41 -10.66 -0.15
C THR A 314 -38.16 -11.99 -0.04
N THR A 315 -39.44 -11.92 0.36
CA THR A 315 -40.33 -13.07 0.52
C THR A 315 -41.07 -13.42 -0.77
N GLY A 316 -41.51 -14.67 -0.91
CA GLY A 316 -42.34 -15.10 -2.04
C GLY A 316 -41.60 -15.23 -3.38
N ARG A 317 -40.26 -15.31 -3.35
CA ARG A 317 -39.45 -15.55 -4.55
C ARG A 317 -39.63 -16.97 -5.06
N THR A 318 -39.68 -17.11 -6.37
CA THR A 318 -39.69 -18.40 -7.07
C THR A 318 -38.32 -19.08 -7.00
N ALA A 319 -38.26 -20.40 -7.21
CA ALA A 319 -37.01 -21.14 -7.19
C ALA A 319 -35.96 -20.65 -8.23
N PRO A 320 -36.35 -20.27 -9.47
CA PRO A 320 -35.43 -19.65 -10.42
C PRO A 320 -34.86 -18.32 -9.94
N GLU A 321 -35.68 -17.45 -9.34
CA GLU A 321 -35.23 -16.15 -8.79
C GLU A 321 -34.24 -16.36 -7.63
N ILE A 322 -34.51 -17.32 -6.74
CA ILE A 322 -33.59 -17.70 -5.66
C ILE A 322 -32.25 -18.20 -6.24
N THR A 323 -32.31 -19.10 -7.23
CA THR A 323 -31.13 -19.68 -7.86
C THR A 323 -30.29 -18.60 -8.56
N GLN A 324 -30.92 -17.76 -9.37
CA GLN A 324 -30.27 -16.69 -10.11
C GLN A 324 -29.61 -15.66 -9.18
N SER A 325 -30.34 -15.18 -8.15
CA SER A 325 -29.79 -14.23 -7.19
C SER A 325 -28.61 -14.83 -6.41
N ASN A 326 -28.70 -16.11 -6.04
CA ASN A 326 -27.59 -16.78 -5.37
C ASN A 326 -26.35 -16.95 -6.26
N LEU A 327 -26.51 -17.31 -7.53
CA LEU A 327 -25.41 -17.41 -8.49
C LEU A 327 -24.71 -16.06 -8.69
N MET A 328 -25.48 -14.99 -8.87
CA MET A 328 -24.92 -13.63 -9.02
C MET A 328 -24.22 -13.16 -7.75
N ASN A 329 -24.82 -13.36 -6.58
CA ASN A 329 -24.22 -12.94 -5.31
C ASN A 329 -22.94 -13.72 -5.01
N LEU A 330 -22.89 -15.04 -5.27
CA LEU A 330 -21.66 -15.83 -5.11
C LEU A 330 -20.57 -15.39 -6.07
N ARG A 331 -20.90 -15.18 -7.35
CA ARG A 331 -19.94 -14.70 -8.35
C ARG A 331 -19.35 -13.35 -7.94
N ASP A 332 -20.20 -12.41 -7.54
CA ASP A 332 -19.77 -11.05 -7.19
C ASP A 332 -19.00 -11.04 -5.86
N VAL A 333 -19.36 -11.90 -4.89
CA VAL A 333 -18.58 -12.13 -3.67
C VAL A 333 -17.19 -12.69 -3.99
N ASP A 334 -17.10 -13.66 -4.89
CA ASP A 334 -15.83 -14.23 -5.34
C ASP A 334 -14.97 -13.19 -6.08
N ALA A 335 -15.60 -12.31 -6.88
CA ALA A 335 -14.92 -11.22 -7.56
C ALA A 335 -14.33 -10.19 -6.58
N VAL A 336 -15.09 -9.75 -5.57
CA VAL A 336 -14.57 -8.80 -4.57
C VAL A 336 -13.53 -9.45 -3.66
N MET A 337 -13.65 -10.75 -3.34
CA MET A 337 -12.60 -11.50 -2.63
C MET A 337 -11.30 -11.54 -3.43
N GLY A 338 -11.39 -11.82 -4.74
CA GLY A 338 -10.24 -11.77 -5.63
C GLY A 338 -9.60 -10.38 -5.68
N ASN A 339 -10.41 -9.32 -5.69
CA ASN A 339 -9.89 -7.95 -5.63
C ASN A 339 -9.16 -7.64 -4.32
N LEU A 340 -9.73 -8.00 -3.16
CA LEU A 340 -9.07 -7.83 -1.86
C LEU A 340 -7.76 -8.61 -1.80
N ALA A 341 -7.72 -9.84 -2.31
CA ALA A 341 -6.50 -10.63 -2.39
C ALA A 341 -5.43 -9.98 -3.30
N ASN A 342 -5.84 -9.36 -4.41
CA ASN A 342 -4.93 -8.62 -5.30
C ASN A 342 -4.36 -7.38 -4.61
N VAL A 343 -5.20 -6.57 -3.94
CA VAL A 343 -4.73 -5.39 -3.18
C VAL A 343 -3.79 -5.82 -2.06
N ARG A 344 -4.12 -6.91 -1.36
CA ARG A 344 -3.26 -7.50 -0.32
C ARG A 344 -1.90 -7.90 -0.89
N SER A 345 -1.87 -8.52 -2.07
CA SER A 345 -0.61 -8.83 -2.76
C SER A 345 0.20 -7.58 -3.11
N GLN A 346 -0.43 -6.47 -3.50
CA GLN A 346 0.24 -5.20 -3.77
C GLN A 346 0.85 -4.59 -2.49
N VAL A 347 0.13 -4.67 -1.37
CA VAL A 347 0.67 -4.26 -0.06
C VAL A 347 1.87 -5.13 0.34
N GLY A 348 1.79 -6.44 0.08
CA GLY A 348 2.93 -7.37 0.23
C GLY A 348 4.16 -6.98 -0.60
N GLU A 349 3.97 -6.66 -1.88
CA GLU A 349 5.03 -6.15 -2.74
C GLU A 349 5.64 -4.84 -2.21
N GLN A 350 4.79 -3.94 -1.71
CA GLN A 350 5.24 -2.69 -1.11
C GLN A 350 6.11 -2.94 0.13
N MET A 351 5.75 -3.91 0.98
CA MET A 351 6.60 -4.28 2.12
C MET A 351 7.97 -4.83 1.68
N ASN A 352 8.02 -5.67 0.64
CA ASN A 352 9.29 -6.13 0.08
C ASN A 352 10.16 -4.97 -0.46
N ASN A 353 9.52 -3.98 -1.09
CA ASN A 353 10.22 -2.78 -1.55
C ASN A 353 10.77 -1.95 -0.37
N LEU A 354 10.04 -1.86 0.74
CA LEU A 354 10.51 -1.20 1.96
C LEU A 354 11.72 -1.95 2.56
N ASP A 355 11.71 -3.28 2.59
CA ASP A 355 12.86 -4.07 3.06
C ASP A 355 14.11 -3.81 2.21
N GLY A 356 13.95 -3.72 0.89
CA GLY A 356 15.03 -3.35 -0.03
C GLY A 356 15.55 -1.93 0.20
N SER A 357 14.65 -0.96 0.42
CA SER A 357 15.02 0.43 0.78
C SER A 357 15.75 0.50 2.11
N GLU A 358 15.32 -0.26 3.11
CA GLU A 358 15.96 -0.29 4.43
C GLU A 358 17.42 -0.74 4.31
N SER A 359 17.67 -1.84 3.59
CA SER A 359 19.04 -2.34 3.36
C SER A 359 19.93 -1.32 2.66
N ARG A 360 19.41 -0.61 1.64
CA ARG A 360 20.13 0.47 0.95
C ARG A 360 20.44 1.64 1.89
N LEU A 361 19.46 2.07 2.68
CA LEU A 361 19.64 3.16 3.65
C LEU A 361 20.66 2.80 4.72
N GLN A 362 20.62 1.57 5.25
CA GLN A 362 21.63 1.08 6.20
C GLN A 362 23.04 1.10 5.60
N THR A 363 23.18 0.63 4.34
CA THR A 363 24.47 0.67 3.62
C THR A 363 24.97 2.10 3.42
N LEU A 364 24.08 3.01 3.01
CA LEU A 364 24.39 4.42 2.82
C LEU A 364 24.78 5.10 4.14
N LYS A 365 24.14 4.73 5.26
CA LYS A 365 24.49 5.23 6.58
C LYS A 365 25.92 4.83 6.96
N VAL A 366 26.26 3.54 6.82
CA VAL A 366 27.60 3.02 7.12
C VAL A 366 28.66 3.68 6.24
N TYR A 367 28.38 3.85 4.95
CA TYR A 367 29.27 4.56 4.03
C TYR A 367 29.55 6.00 4.49
N ASN A 368 28.51 6.77 4.82
CA ASN A 368 28.69 8.15 5.27
C ASN A 368 29.36 8.22 6.65
N GLN A 369 29.14 7.24 7.54
CA GLN A 369 29.87 7.14 8.81
C GLN A 369 31.37 6.90 8.58
N ALA A 370 31.73 6.05 7.61
CA ALA A 370 33.12 5.82 7.23
C ALA A 370 33.76 7.08 6.61
N GLU A 371 33.05 7.79 5.73
CA GLU A 371 33.52 9.07 5.17
C GLU A 371 33.69 10.15 6.25
N GLN A 372 32.77 10.23 7.21
CA GLN A 372 32.88 11.13 8.35
C GLN A 372 34.13 10.79 9.18
N SER A 373 34.30 9.52 9.55
CA SER A 373 35.44 9.04 10.34
C SER A 373 36.78 9.31 9.63
N ALA A 374 36.87 8.98 8.34
CA ALA A 374 38.06 9.25 7.52
C ALA A 374 38.38 10.75 7.43
N ALA A 375 37.37 11.62 7.52
CA ALA A 375 37.54 13.06 7.45
C ALA A 375 37.93 13.69 8.82
N GLU A 376 37.39 13.22 9.94
CA GLU A 376 37.54 13.89 11.25
C GLU A 376 38.27 13.11 12.33
N ASP A 377 38.32 11.79 12.28
CA ASP A 377 38.85 10.97 13.38
C ASP A 377 40.38 10.91 13.38
N LEU A 378 40.95 10.80 14.58
CA LEU A 378 42.39 10.65 14.80
C LEU A 378 42.76 9.17 14.81
N ASP A 379 43.80 8.78 14.05
CA ASP A 379 44.49 7.52 14.31
C ASP A 379 45.19 7.62 15.67
N MET A 380 44.64 6.95 16.68
CA MET A 380 45.15 6.99 18.05
C MET A 380 46.61 6.52 18.15
N THR A 381 47.05 5.62 17.29
CA THR A 381 48.43 5.11 17.30
C THR A 381 49.39 6.23 16.89
N GLN A 382 49.06 6.92 15.80
CA GLN A 382 49.83 8.07 15.33
C GLN A 382 49.72 9.24 16.33
N GLY A 383 48.51 9.51 16.84
CA GLY A 383 48.26 10.57 17.81
C GLY A 383 49.06 10.42 19.10
N ILE A 384 49.16 9.20 19.64
CA ILE A 384 49.97 8.92 20.83
C ILE A 384 51.45 9.16 20.53
N SER A 385 51.92 8.70 19.36
CA SER A 385 53.31 8.88 18.93
C SER A 385 53.66 10.36 18.77
N ASP A 386 52.77 11.15 18.15
CA ASP A 386 52.94 12.58 17.95
C ASP A 386 52.95 13.34 19.28
N PHE A 387 52.05 13.00 20.20
CA PHE A 387 52.03 13.60 21.53
C PHE A 387 53.31 13.30 22.32
N GLN A 388 53.81 12.07 22.29
CA GLN A 388 55.08 11.71 22.94
C GLN A 388 56.27 12.46 22.34
N ASN A 389 56.28 12.65 21.02
CA ASN A 389 57.29 13.45 20.33
C ASN A 389 57.23 14.93 20.76
N GLN A 390 56.02 15.49 20.86
CA GLN A 390 55.83 16.88 21.31
C GLN A 390 56.21 17.07 22.79
N GLN A 391 55.85 16.12 23.64
CA GLN A 391 56.28 16.09 25.05
C GLN A 391 57.80 16.08 25.17
N THR A 392 58.45 15.17 24.45
CA THR A 392 59.92 15.06 24.45
C THR A 392 60.59 16.33 23.92
N GLY A 393 60.03 16.93 22.86
CA GLY A 393 60.51 18.19 22.28
C GLY A 393 60.37 19.38 23.23
N TYR A 394 59.28 19.47 23.97
CA TYR A 394 59.07 20.49 25.00
C TYR A 394 60.06 20.33 26.17
N ASP A 395 60.27 19.11 26.66
CA ASP A 395 61.24 18.82 27.71
C ASP A 395 62.69 19.17 27.27
N ALA A 396 63.03 18.89 26.02
CA ALA A 396 64.32 19.26 25.44
C ALA A 396 64.48 20.79 25.33
N ALA A 397 63.41 21.51 24.96
CA ALA A 397 63.40 22.97 24.90
C ALA A 397 63.56 23.60 26.30
N LEU A 398 62.89 23.07 27.32
CA LEU A 398 63.06 23.47 28.72
C LEU A 398 64.51 23.28 29.20
N LYS A 399 65.12 22.13 28.89
CA LYS A 399 66.53 21.87 29.19
C LYS A 399 67.44 22.87 28.51
N THR A 400 67.23 23.15 27.23
CA THR A 400 68.03 24.10 26.44
C THR A 400 67.90 25.53 26.98
N TYR A 401 66.68 25.95 27.30
CA TYR A 401 66.40 27.23 27.94
C TYR A 401 67.14 27.37 29.27
N SER A 402 67.13 26.33 30.11
CA SER A 402 67.85 26.34 31.39
C SER A 402 69.38 26.45 31.21
N MET A 403 69.92 25.86 30.14
CA MET A 403 71.36 25.97 29.80
C MET A 403 71.72 27.38 29.31
N VAL A 404 70.88 28.01 28.47
CA VAL A 404 71.08 29.38 27.99
C VAL A 404 70.98 30.39 29.15
N GLN A 405 70.01 30.22 30.06
CA GLN A 405 69.91 31.03 31.28
C GLN A 405 71.15 30.90 32.17
N ARG A 406 71.71 29.68 32.32
CA ARG A 406 72.95 29.47 33.09
C ARG A 406 74.16 30.14 32.42
N MET A 407 74.30 30.06 31.10
CA MET A 407 75.39 30.72 30.37
C MET A 407 75.32 32.25 30.43
N SER A 408 74.12 32.84 30.37
CA SER A 408 73.97 34.29 30.48
C SER A 408 74.33 34.80 31.88
N LEU A 409 74.00 34.04 32.94
CA LEU A 409 74.41 34.32 34.32
C LEU A 409 75.93 34.22 34.51
N PHE A 410 76.57 33.20 33.95
CA PHE A 410 78.03 33.08 34.00
C PHE A 410 78.75 34.22 33.27
N GLN A 411 78.23 34.68 32.12
CA GLN A 411 78.76 35.86 31.44
C GLN A 411 78.49 37.16 32.22
N TYR A 412 77.33 37.28 32.87
CA TYR A 412 76.99 38.42 33.71
C TYR A 412 77.84 38.53 34.99
N ILE A 413 78.27 37.40 35.55
CA ILE A 413 79.15 37.37 36.74
C ILE A 413 80.64 37.57 36.38
N ASN A 414 81.04 37.21 35.15
CA ASN A 414 82.42 37.36 34.65
C ASN A 414 82.67 38.65 33.82
N SER A 415 81.74 39.60 33.83
CA SER A 415 81.94 40.97 33.31
C SER A 415 81.59 42.00 34.38
#